data_AF-L9WCW8-F1
#
_entry.id   AF-L9WCW8-F1
#
_cell.length_a   1.000
_cell.length_b   1.000
_cell.length_c   1.000
_cell.angle_alpha   90.00
_cell.angle_beta   90.00
_cell.angle_gamma   90.00
#
_symmetry.space_group_name_H-M   'P 1'
#
loop_
_entity.id
_entity.type
_entity.pdbx_description
1 polymer ?
#
loop_
_entity_poly.entity_id
_entity_poly.type
_entity_poly.pdbx_seq_one_letter_code
_entity_poly.pdbx_strand_id
1 'polypeptide(L)'
;MNSKYSSYQTGTGNTNSTTSSGDDGYERDTQLKWKPNATFRGVLDAVHAGDNQWGQSIGVKFTDGKLVDGVLMERLDRDTNEPDGTIKLFAWENMPVILDESLSADDAPDVFTEEIVGKTYRYQLVGARVEGDEGAGIESDPAEPIDFGDFIVWEDGGKKPSSTAKVLAQMLTTPGRDVIVDKNDINNWLDVQNVELREDLIGREVDVFKVVKQGDKHKFHSPVVIDVKTGKQVMIGNGGGSSSAAEGGQQSASRSPAPEESPASATPESDTSGAPSSEIPEPVSDFVEFCRDFGLTDESQILENLNDMAEEADNSLTPEMVEEVGTDAIVEAIVN
;
A
#
# COMPACT_ATOMS: atom_id res chain seq x y z
N MET A 1 17.38 -1.85 -22.45
CA MET A 1 18.48 -2.11 -21.49
C MET A 1 17.84 -2.17 -20.12
N ASN A 2 17.53 -3.36 -19.59
CA ASN A 2 17.27 -3.48 -18.17
C ASN A 2 18.66 -3.65 -17.52
N SER A 3 19.13 -2.61 -16.84
CA SER A 3 20.52 -2.42 -16.41
C SER A 3 20.95 -3.34 -15.26
N LYS A 4 20.20 -4.41 -14.99
CA LYS A 4 20.38 -5.21 -13.79
C LYS A 4 20.97 -6.59 -14.05
N TYR A 5 20.62 -7.32 -15.11
CA TYR A 5 21.02 -8.75 -15.22
C TYR A 5 21.23 -9.25 -16.66
N SER A 6 22.23 -8.74 -17.38
CA SER A 6 22.47 -9.09 -18.79
C SER A 6 23.36 -10.34 -18.96
N SER A 7 22.81 -11.56 -19.10
CA SER A 7 23.22 -12.55 -20.14
C SER A 7 22.72 -14.02 -19.92
N TYR A 8 22.12 -14.59 -21.00
CA TYR A 8 21.82 -16.02 -21.29
C TYR A 8 20.56 -16.64 -20.63
N GLN A 9 19.56 -17.27 -21.31
CA GLN A 9 19.44 -18.39 -22.31
C GLN A 9 19.79 -19.79 -21.73
N THR A 10 18.99 -20.88 -21.67
CA THR A 10 17.68 -21.36 -22.22
C THR A 10 17.32 -22.70 -21.52
N GLY A 11 16.05 -23.03 -21.21
CA GLY A 11 15.58 -24.44 -21.09
C GLY A 11 14.41 -24.74 -20.13
N THR A 12 13.29 -25.28 -20.64
CA THR A 12 11.92 -25.33 -20.07
C THR A 12 11.43 -26.66 -19.46
N GLY A 13 10.48 -26.61 -18.50
CA GLY A 13 9.60 -27.73 -18.08
C GLY A 13 8.55 -27.37 -17.00
N ASN A 14 7.26 -27.70 -17.20
CA ASN A 14 6.06 -27.17 -16.52
C ASN A 14 5.33 -28.20 -15.60
N THR A 15 4.72 -27.80 -14.47
CA THR A 15 3.69 -28.61 -13.75
C THR A 15 2.79 -27.80 -12.77
N ASN A 16 1.46 -28.02 -12.87
CA ASN A 16 0.38 -27.49 -12.00
C ASN A 16 0.12 -28.38 -10.76
N SER A 17 -0.34 -27.80 -9.65
CA SER A 17 -1.03 -28.56 -8.57
C SER A 17 -2.10 -27.75 -7.83
N THR A 18 -3.17 -28.43 -7.42
CA THR A 18 -4.38 -27.91 -6.76
C THR A 18 -4.57 -28.67 -5.45
N THR A 19 -4.96 -28.00 -4.34
CA THR A 19 -5.33 -28.69 -3.09
C THR A 19 -6.47 -28.02 -2.33
N SER A 20 -7.38 -28.85 -1.83
CA SER A 20 -8.56 -28.55 -1.00
C SER A 20 -8.36 -29.02 0.45
N SER A 21 -8.92 -28.34 1.47
CA SER A 21 -9.53 -28.93 2.70
C SER A 21 -9.99 -27.87 3.72
N GLY A 22 -11.23 -28.00 4.25
CA GLY A 22 -11.60 -27.52 5.61
C GLY A 22 -12.73 -26.48 5.72
N ASP A 23 -13.93 -26.96 6.06
CA ASP A 23 -15.23 -26.26 6.20
C ASP A 23 -15.36 -25.44 7.51
N ASP A 24 -15.06 -24.14 7.40
CA ASP A 24 -15.79 -23.08 8.11
C ASP A 24 -16.46 -22.27 6.98
N GLY A 25 -17.75 -21.93 7.04
CA GLY A 25 -18.47 -21.30 5.91
C GLY A 25 -17.97 -19.93 5.42
N TYR A 26 -16.79 -19.49 5.85
CA TYR A 26 -15.93 -18.54 5.17
C TYR A 26 -14.77 -19.36 4.58
N GLU A 27 -14.67 -19.45 3.25
CA GLU A 27 -13.41 -19.88 2.64
C GLU A 27 -12.29 -19.07 3.31
N ARG A 28 -11.44 -19.72 4.10
CA ARG A 28 -10.36 -19.02 4.79
C ARG A 28 -9.41 -18.59 3.69
N ASP A 29 -9.49 -17.32 3.31
CA ASP A 29 -8.54 -16.71 2.40
C ASP A 29 -7.13 -17.02 2.89
N THR A 30 -6.27 -17.49 1.99
CA THR A 30 -4.89 -17.83 2.32
C THR A 30 -4.20 -16.59 2.88
N GLN A 31 -3.59 -16.70 4.07
CA GLN A 31 -2.91 -15.55 4.67
C GLN A 31 -1.52 -15.38 4.04
N LEU A 32 -1.30 -14.25 3.37
CA LEU A 32 0.01 -13.86 2.85
C LEU A 32 0.73 -12.92 3.81
N LYS A 33 1.96 -13.28 4.18
CA LYS A 33 2.93 -12.36 4.78
C LYS A 33 3.96 -11.98 3.73
N TRP A 34 4.37 -10.72 3.64
CA TRP A 34 5.41 -10.35 2.66
C TRP A 34 6.52 -9.49 3.26
N LYS A 35 7.74 -9.72 2.76
CA LYS A 35 8.94 -8.96 3.11
C LYS A 35 9.11 -7.75 2.17
N PRO A 36 9.77 -6.68 2.62
CA PRO A 36 10.20 -5.60 1.73
C PRO A 36 11.00 -6.12 0.54
N ASN A 37 10.94 -5.38 -0.58
CA ASN A 37 11.64 -5.69 -1.84
C ASN A 37 11.21 -7.01 -2.50
N ALA A 38 10.00 -7.50 -2.19
CA ALA A 38 9.33 -8.55 -2.94
C ALA A 38 7.99 -8.02 -3.43
N THR A 39 7.56 -8.50 -4.60
CA THR A 39 6.39 -7.97 -5.31
C THR A 39 5.39 -9.08 -5.58
N PHE A 40 4.13 -8.82 -5.24
CA PHE A 40 3.01 -9.64 -5.69
C PHE A 40 2.03 -8.78 -6.49
N ARG A 41 1.22 -9.45 -7.29
CA ARG A 41 0.11 -8.89 -8.05
C ARG A 41 -1.19 -9.51 -7.57
N GLY A 42 -2.26 -8.75 -7.62
CA GLY A 42 -3.60 -9.26 -7.37
C GLY A 42 -4.67 -8.23 -7.74
N VAL A 43 -5.91 -8.69 -7.81
CA VAL A 43 -7.09 -7.85 -8.04
C VAL A 43 -7.67 -7.45 -6.69
N LEU A 44 -7.72 -6.14 -6.41
CA LEU A 44 -8.28 -5.61 -5.17
C LEU A 44 -9.76 -5.97 -5.03
N ASP A 45 -10.12 -6.66 -3.95
CA ASP A 45 -11.50 -7.13 -3.71
C ASP A 45 -12.14 -6.39 -2.53
N ALA A 46 -11.50 -6.42 -1.36
CA ALA A 46 -12.04 -5.81 -0.15
C ALA A 46 -10.94 -5.36 0.82
N VAL A 47 -11.32 -4.48 1.75
CA VAL A 47 -10.54 -4.12 2.93
C VAL A 47 -11.33 -4.45 4.18
N HIS A 48 -10.64 -4.87 5.23
CA HIS A 48 -11.23 -5.31 6.48
C HIS A 48 -10.52 -4.67 7.67
N ALA A 49 -11.25 -4.32 8.71
CA ALA A 49 -10.68 -3.99 10.01
C ALA A 49 -10.82 -5.18 10.96
N GLY A 50 -9.79 -5.43 11.75
CA GLY A 50 -9.82 -6.48 12.77
C GLY A 50 -9.21 -6.01 14.08
N ASP A 51 -9.92 -6.25 15.18
CA ASP A 51 -9.40 -6.14 16.53
C ASP A 51 -8.84 -7.49 16.98
N ASN A 52 -7.61 -7.49 17.49
CA ASN A 52 -7.03 -8.67 18.12
C ASN A 52 -6.37 -8.30 19.46
N GLN A 53 -5.88 -9.31 20.19
CA GLN A 53 -5.27 -9.10 21.51
C GLN A 53 -4.01 -8.20 21.51
N TRP A 54 -3.46 -7.91 20.33
CA TRP A 54 -2.29 -7.05 20.11
C TRP A 54 -2.67 -5.67 19.54
N GLY A 55 -3.95 -5.44 19.25
CA GLY A 55 -4.53 -4.18 18.79
C GLY A 55 -5.25 -4.31 17.44
N GLN A 56 -5.49 -3.15 16.82
CA GLN A 56 -6.18 -3.00 15.54
C GLN A 56 -5.27 -3.33 14.35
N SER A 57 -5.85 -3.97 13.34
CA SER A 57 -5.19 -4.38 12.10
C SER A 57 -6.06 -4.07 10.88
N ILE A 58 -5.41 -3.80 9.75
CA ILE A 58 -6.04 -3.65 8.44
C ILE A 58 -5.74 -4.88 7.60
N GLY A 59 -6.77 -5.49 7.05
CA GLY A 59 -6.72 -6.60 6.12
C GLY A 59 -7.03 -6.10 4.71
N VAL A 60 -6.25 -6.51 3.71
CA VAL A 60 -6.53 -6.23 2.29
C VAL A 60 -6.66 -7.55 1.57
N LYS A 61 -7.85 -7.81 1.04
CA LYS A 61 -8.19 -9.01 0.29
C LYS A 61 -7.95 -8.78 -1.20
N PHE A 62 -7.29 -9.76 -1.81
CA PHE A 62 -7.00 -9.82 -3.23
C PHE A 62 -7.54 -11.12 -3.81
N THR A 63 -7.99 -11.04 -5.05
CA THR A 63 -8.27 -12.19 -5.90
C THR A 63 -7.21 -12.33 -6.99
N ASP A 64 -7.09 -13.52 -7.61
CA ASP A 64 -6.15 -13.77 -8.72
C ASP A 64 -4.69 -13.40 -8.36
N GLY A 65 -4.22 -13.91 -7.22
CA GLY A 65 -2.90 -13.62 -6.69
C GLY A 65 -1.77 -14.19 -7.53
N LYS A 66 -0.76 -13.37 -7.78
CA LYS A 66 0.31 -13.64 -8.73
C LYS A 66 1.67 -13.23 -8.17
N LEU A 67 2.66 -14.11 -8.22
CA LEU A 67 4.02 -13.79 -7.82
C LEU A 67 4.71 -13.00 -8.93
N VAL A 68 5.16 -11.78 -8.62
CA VAL A 68 5.89 -10.91 -9.56
C VAL A 68 7.38 -10.94 -9.29
N ASP A 69 7.81 -10.78 -8.04
CA ASP A 69 9.22 -10.86 -7.68
C ASP A 69 9.41 -11.45 -6.28
N GLY A 70 10.37 -12.36 -6.16
CA GLY A 70 10.78 -12.98 -4.91
C GLY A 70 10.49 -14.47 -4.87
N VAL A 71 10.47 -15.00 -3.64
CA VAL A 71 10.29 -16.43 -3.37
C VAL A 71 9.09 -16.63 -2.45
N LEU A 72 8.04 -17.25 -2.99
CA LEU A 72 6.82 -17.60 -2.28
C LEU A 72 7.00 -18.96 -1.61
N MET A 73 6.76 -19.01 -0.31
CA MET A 73 6.92 -20.23 0.47
C MET A 73 5.75 -20.44 1.43
N GLU A 74 5.39 -21.69 1.69
CA GLU A 74 4.36 -22.06 2.66
C GLU A 74 4.99 -22.54 3.95
N ARG A 75 4.46 -22.08 5.09
CA ARG A 75 4.98 -22.44 6.40
C ARG A 75 4.60 -23.87 6.76
N LEU A 76 5.57 -24.60 7.28
CA LEU A 76 5.39 -25.94 7.80
C LEU A 76 5.10 -25.89 9.30
N ASP A 77 4.10 -26.64 9.74
CA ASP A 77 3.85 -26.90 11.15
C ASP A 77 5.08 -27.58 11.78
N ARG A 78 5.41 -27.17 13.00
CA ARG A 78 6.63 -27.62 13.68
C ARG A 78 6.58 -29.11 14.02
N ASP A 79 5.40 -29.60 14.39
CA ASP A 79 5.21 -30.93 14.96
C ASP A 79 4.89 -31.95 13.86
N THR A 80 4.11 -31.56 12.84
CA THR A 80 3.72 -32.46 11.74
C THR A 80 4.59 -32.35 10.49
N ASN A 81 5.31 -31.22 10.30
CA ASN A 81 6.01 -30.89 9.06
C ASN A 81 5.07 -30.85 7.83
N GLU A 82 3.77 -30.66 8.05
CA GLU A 82 2.78 -30.43 7.00
C GLU A 82 2.54 -28.93 6.83
N PRO A 83 2.11 -28.46 5.66
CA PRO A 83 1.80 -27.06 5.46
C PRO A 83 0.62 -26.59 6.34
N ASP A 84 0.77 -25.41 6.95
CA ASP A 84 -0.23 -24.87 7.89
C ASP A 84 -1.15 -23.80 7.28
N GLY A 85 -1.07 -23.59 5.97
CA GLY A 85 -1.87 -22.61 5.22
C GLY A 85 -1.37 -21.17 5.30
N THR A 86 -0.24 -20.90 5.95
CA THR A 86 0.39 -19.56 5.94
C THR A 86 1.40 -19.48 4.81
N ILE A 87 1.17 -18.63 3.81
CA ILE A 87 2.16 -18.33 2.78
C ILE A 87 2.96 -17.08 3.15
N LYS A 88 4.22 -17.06 2.74
CA LYS A 88 5.13 -15.95 2.94
C LYS A 88 5.95 -15.68 1.70
N LEU A 89 5.88 -14.44 1.22
CA LEU A 89 6.70 -13.92 0.15
C LEU A 89 7.96 -13.27 0.72
N PHE A 90 9.11 -13.83 0.35
CA PHE A 90 10.42 -13.32 0.71
C PHE A 90 11.05 -12.61 -0.48
N ALA A 91 11.84 -11.57 -0.21
CA ALA A 91 12.71 -11.01 -1.23
C ALA A 91 13.93 -11.92 -1.43
N TRP A 92 14.50 -11.86 -2.62
CA TRP A 92 15.72 -12.59 -2.95
C TRP A 92 16.88 -12.29 -1.98
N GLU A 93 16.97 -11.06 -1.47
CA GLU A 93 17.97 -10.68 -0.46
C GLU A 93 17.83 -11.40 0.89
N ASN A 94 16.68 -12.05 1.13
CA ASN A 94 16.47 -12.85 2.34
C ASN A 94 16.89 -14.31 2.14
N MET A 95 17.18 -14.72 0.90
CA MET A 95 17.50 -16.10 0.57
C MET A 95 19.01 -16.35 0.66
N PRO A 96 19.42 -17.59 0.98
CA PRO A 96 20.82 -17.98 1.04
C PRO A 96 21.41 -18.20 -0.37
N VAL A 97 21.25 -17.20 -1.24
CA VAL A 97 21.64 -17.22 -2.66
C VAL A 97 22.65 -16.12 -2.96
N ILE A 98 23.27 -16.18 -4.14
CA ILE A 98 24.16 -15.12 -4.63
C ILE A 98 23.32 -14.13 -5.44
N LEU A 99 23.34 -12.86 -5.06
CA LEU A 99 22.59 -11.80 -5.73
C LEU A 99 23.42 -11.20 -6.87
N ASP A 100 23.39 -11.84 -8.04
CA ASP A 100 24.05 -11.35 -9.25
C ASP A 100 23.20 -11.63 -10.51
N GLU A 101 23.77 -11.42 -11.70
CA GLU A 101 23.09 -11.63 -12.99
C GLU A 101 22.75 -13.07 -13.32
N SER A 102 23.24 -14.03 -12.54
CA SER A 102 22.89 -15.45 -12.68
C SER A 102 21.73 -15.88 -11.78
N LEU A 103 21.24 -14.99 -10.91
CA LEU A 103 20.11 -15.27 -10.04
C LEU A 103 18.87 -15.65 -10.88
N SER A 104 18.31 -16.81 -10.56
CA SER A 104 17.16 -17.38 -11.25
C SER A 104 16.14 -17.94 -10.25
N ALA A 105 14.93 -18.22 -10.72
CA ALA A 105 13.90 -18.88 -9.92
C ALA A 105 14.39 -20.23 -9.34
N ASP A 106 15.26 -20.95 -10.06
CA ASP A 106 15.78 -22.26 -9.66
C ASP A 106 16.77 -22.18 -8.47
N ASP A 107 17.30 -20.99 -8.17
CA ASP A 107 18.17 -20.79 -7.00
C ASP A 107 17.39 -20.72 -5.69
N ALA A 108 16.06 -20.61 -5.75
CA ALA A 108 15.22 -20.62 -4.57
C ALA A 108 15.38 -21.94 -3.80
N PRO A 109 15.64 -21.89 -2.48
CA PRO A 109 15.80 -23.12 -1.72
C PRO A 109 14.44 -23.82 -1.53
N ASP A 110 14.42 -25.15 -1.69
CA ASP A 110 13.24 -25.98 -1.43
C ASP A 110 12.66 -25.78 -0.02
N VAL A 111 13.54 -25.53 0.95
CA VAL A 111 13.18 -25.26 2.35
C VAL A 111 14.03 -24.12 2.89
N PHE A 112 13.36 -23.15 3.51
CA PHE A 112 14.00 -22.03 4.19
C PHE A 112 13.62 -22.00 5.67
N THR A 113 14.56 -21.55 6.50
CA THR A 113 14.36 -21.44 7.95
C THR A 113 14.61 -20.00 8.39
N GLU A 114 13.67 -19.45 9.16
CA GLU A 114 13.76 -18.09 9.70
C GLU A 114 13.61 -18.13 11.22
N GLU A 115 14.48 -17.42 11.93
CA GLU A 115 14.39 -17.24 13.37
C GLU A 115 13.75 -15.88 13.70
N ILE A 116 12.65 -15.91 14.45
CA ILE A 116 11.94 -14.71 14.91
C ILE A 116 11.73 -14.82 16.42
N VAL A 117 12.36 -13.92 17.19
CA VAL A 117 12.19 -13.80 18.65
C VAL A 117 12.36 -15.17 19.35
N GLY A 118 13.43 -15.88 19.02
CA GLY A 118 13.76 -17.19 19.60
C GLY A 118 12.85 -18.34 19.17
N LYS A 119 11.98 -18.14 18.16
CA LYS A 119 11.22 -19.21 17.50
C LYS A 119 11.76 -19.44 16.10
N THR A 120 11.93 -20.71 15.75
CA THR A 120 12.35 -21.14 14.42
C THR A 120 11.14 -21.55 13.61
N TYR A 121 10.94 -20.93 12.45
CA TYR A 121 9.91 -21.29 11.49
C TYR A 121 10.56 -21.90 10.26
N ARG A 122 9.92 -22.93 9.70
CA ARG A 122 10.35 -23.60 8.47
C ARG A 122 9.32 -23.34 7.39
N TYR A 123 9.79 -23.13 6.18
CA TYR A 123 8.97 -22.84 5.02
C TYR A 123 9.41 -23.72 3.86
N GLN A 124 8.45 -24.22 3.07
CA GLN A 124 8.67 -24.99 1.86
C GLN A 124 8.36 -24.13 0.63
N LEU A 125 9.16 -24.26 -0.42
CA LEU A 125 8.98 -23.54 -1.67
C LEU A 125 7.63 -23.84 -2.32
N VAL A 126 6.91 -22.78 -2.70
CA VAL A 126 5.70 -22.84 -3.55
C VAL A 126 6.05 -22.41 -4.97
N GLY A 127 6.77 -21.29 -5.10
CA GLY A 127 7.23 -20.78 -6.38
C GLY A 127 8.22 -19.63 -6.20
N ALA A 128 9.00 -19.34 -7.24
CA ALA A 128 9.97 -18.25 -7.25
C ALA A 128 9.91 -17.53 -8.59
N ARG A 129 10.12 -16.21 -8.59
CA ARG A 129 10.22 -15.40 -9.80
C ARG A 129 11.24 -14.30 -9.58
N VAL A 130 12.01 -14.02 -10.63
CA VAL A 130 12.85 -12.83 -10.71
C VAL A 130 12.20 -11.88 -11.70
N GLU A 131 11.86 -10.67 -11.26
CA GLU A 131 11.26 -9.66 -12.13
C GLU A 131 12.22 -9.28 -13.27
N GLY A 132 11.72 -9.34 -14.51
CA GLY A 132 12.51 -9.07 -15.71
C GLY A 132 13.29 -10.28 -16.24
N ASP A 133 13.06 -11.49 -15.71
CA ASP A 133 13.44 -12.74 -16.37
C ASP A 133 12.57 -12.92 -17.64
N GLU A 134 12.99 -12.26 -18.71
CA GLU A 134 12.57 -12.59 -20.08
C GLU A 134 13.25 -13.91 -20.38
N GLY A 135 12.55 -15.01 -20.12
CA GLY A 135 13.06 -16.37 -20.24
C GLY A 135 13.91 -16.52 -21.49
N ALA A 136 15.20 -16.35 -21.33
CA ALA A 136 16.26 -17.13 -21.90
C ALA A 136 15.90 -17.70 -23.29
N GLY A 137 15.55 -16.89 -24.29
CA GLY A 137 15.54 -17.26 -25.71
C GLY A 137 14.26 -17.05 -26.53
N ILE A 138 14.39 -16.09 -27.46
CA ILE A 138 13.58 -15.87 -28.68
C ILE A 138 12.23 -15.17 -28.45
N GLU A 139 12.24 -13.83 -28.58
CA GLU A 139 11.04 -13.00 -28.85
C GLU A 139 9.79 -13.33 -28.01
N SER A 140 9.97 -13.79 -26.77
CA SER A 140 8.91 -14.36 -25.95
C SER A 140 8.53 -13.38 -24.85
N ASP A 141 7.22 -13.16 -24.73
CA ASP A 141 6.57 -12.35 -23.69
C ASP A 141 7.23 -12.53 -22.31
N PRO A 142 7.28 -11.46 -21.48
CA PRO A 142 7.80 -11.56 -20.11
C PRO A 142 7.16 -12.76 -19.40
N ALA A 143 7.98 -13.59 -18.74
CA ALA A 143 7.51 -14.80 -18.08
C ALA A 143 6.29 -14.46 -17.20
N GLU A 144 5.14 -15.10 -17.46
CA GLU A 144 3.90 -14.75 -16.77
C GLU A 144 4.09 -14.90 -15.25
N PRO A 145 3.54 -13.96 -14.44
CA PRO A 145 3.51 -14.11 -12.99
C PRO A 145 2.93 -15.47 -12.56
N ILE A 146 3.46 -16.05 -11.48
CA ILE A 146 3.01 -17.38 -11.00
C ILE A 146 1.73 -17.21 -10.18
N ASP A 147 0.62 -17.77 -10.64
CA ASP A 147 -0.66 -17.80 -9.91
C ASP A 147 -0.53 -18.59 -8.59
N PHE A 148 -1.01 -17.99 -7.51
CA PHE A 148 -1.13 -18.63 -6.19
C PHE A 148 -2.52 -18.43 -5.55
N GLY A 149 -3.52 -17.99 -6.31
CA GLY A 149 -4.92 -17.89 -5.90
C GLY A 149 -5.25 -16.69 -5.01
N ASP A 150 -6.45 -16.72 -4.43
CA ASP A 150 -6.98 -15.64 -3.59
C ASP A 150 -6.29 -15.61 -2.22
N PHE A 151 -6.04 -14.40 -1.72
CA PHE A 151 -5.31 -14.22 -0.47
C PHE A 151 -5.71 -12.93 0.25
N ILE A 152 -5.40 -12.90 1.55
CA ILE A 152 -5.52 -11.70 2.37
C ILE A 152 -4.18 -11.38 3.00
N VAL A 153 -3.83 -10.09 3.03
CA VAL A 153 -2.74 -9.62 3.88
C VAL A 153 -3.26 -8.78 5.03
N TRP A 154 -2.77 -9.10 6.22
CA TRP A 154 -2.96 -8.32 7.43
C TRP A 154 -1.72 -7.51 7.74
N GLU A 155 -1.90 -6.19 7.89
CA GLU A 155 -0.89 -5.29 8.42
C GLU A 155 -1.35 -4.73 9.76
N ASP A 156 -0.44 -4.74 10.73
CA ASP A 156 -0.68 -4.33 12.10
C ASP A 156 0.45 -3.41 12.60
N GLY A 157 0.66 -3.39 13.91
CA GLY A 157 1.80 -2.77 14.53
C GLY A 157 2.24 -3.50 15.79
N GLY A 158 3.28 -2.96 16.42
CA GLY A 158 3.75 -3.43 17.72
C GLY A 158 3.12 -2.62 18.84
N LYS A 159 3.85 -1.62 19.33
CA LYS A 159 3.33 -0.64 20.31
C LYS A 159 2.46 0.44 19.68
N LYS A 160 2.58 0.62 18.36
CA LYS A 160 1.96 1.64 17.52
C LYS A 160 1.73 1.03 16.15
N PRO A 161 0.74 1.49 15.37
CA PRO A 161 0.51 1.00 14.01
C PRO A 161 1.76 1.18 13.15
N SER A 162 2.06 0.20 12.31
CA SER A 162 3.18 0.30 11.37
C SER A 162 2.92 1.38 10.32
N SER A 163 3.98 1.95 9.74
CA SER A 163 3.83 2.88 8.61
C SER A 163 3.15 2.21 7.42
N THR A 164 3.37 0.91 7.21
CA THR A 164 2.69 0.18 6.14
C THR A 164 1.20 0.09 6.37
N ALA A 165 0.76 -0.31 7.57
CA ALA A 165 -0.65 -0.40 7.91
C ALA A 165 -1.37 0.95 7.68
N LYS A 166 -0.78 2.05 8.16
CA LYS A 166 -1.36 3.39 7.99
C LYS A 166 -1.47 3.80 6.53
N VAL A 167 -0.40 3.64 5.76
CA VAL A 167 -0.38 4.07 4.36
C VAL A 167 -1.35 3.23 3.52
N LEU A 168 -1.45 1.92 3.76
CA LEU A 168 -2.46 1.09 3.07
C LEU A 168 -3.88 1.52 3.44
N ALA A 169 -4.16 1.78 4.72
CA ALA A 169 -5.48 2.23 5.14
C ALA A 169 -5.84 3.56 4.46
N GLN A 170 -4.93 4.53 4.45
CA GLN A 170 -5.16 5.82 3.80
C GLN A 170 -5.26 5.71 2.27
N MET A 171 -4.50 4.80 1.66
CA MET A 171 -4.48 4.61 0.22
C MET A 171 -5.75 3.94 -0.30
N LEU A 172 -6.21 2.90 0.40
CA LEU A 172 -7.20 1.98 -0.10
C LEU A 172 -8.61 2.23 0.45
N THR A 173 -8.77 2.96 1.54
CA THR A 173 -10.10 3.17 2.15
C THR A 173 -10.77 4.46 1.68
N THR A 174 -12.11 4.46 1.62
CA THR A 174 -12.93 5.60 1.23
C THR A 174 -12.65 6.87 2.05
N PRO A 175 -12.51 6.81 3.40
CA PRO A 175 -12.17 8.00 4.18
C PRO A 175 -10.74 8.50 3.92
N GLY A 176 -9.89 7.68 3.31
CA GLY A 176 -8.53 8.06 3.01
C GLY A 176 -7.76 8.44 4.27
N ARG A 177 -7.29 9.68 4.36
CA ARG A 177 -6.56 10.18 5.55
C ARG A 177 -7.36 10.08 6.85
N ASP A 178 -8.68 10.31 6.77
CA ASP A 178 -9.56 10.41 7.94
C ASP A 178 -9.82 9.04 8.58
N VAL A 179 -9.42 7.95 7.93
CA VAL A 179 -9.50 6.60 8.53
C VAL A 179 -8.55 6.44 9.72
N ILE A 180 -7.55 7.33 9.86
CA ILE A 180 -6.57 7.29 10.94
C ILE A 180 -7.02 8.20 12.10
N VAL A 181 -7.44 7.58 13.21
CA VAL A 181 -7.99 8.30 14.37
C VAL A 181 -6.89 8.71 15.36
N ASP A 182 -5.97 7.80 15.70
CA ASP A 182 -4.80 8.09 16.53
C ASP A 182 -3.57 7.29 16.06
N LYS A 183 -2.63 7.98 15.40
CA LYS A 183 -1.38 7.38 14.89
C LYS A 183 -0.46 6.74 15.95
N ASN A 184 -0.74 6.94 17.24
CA ASN A 184 0.09 6.47 18.35
C ASN A 184 -0.58 5.41 19.23
N ASP A 185 -1.86 5.11 19.07
CA ASP A 185 -2.57 4.10 19.86
C ASP A 185 -2.90 2.87 19.02
N ILE A 186 -2.19 1.77 19.24
CA ILE A 186 -2.41 0.53 18.50
C ILE A 186 -3.83 -0.04 18.66
N ASN A 187 -4.60 0.36 19.68
CA ASN A 187 -5.96 -0.13 19.91
C ASN A 187 -7.05 0.83 19.40
N ASN A 188 -6.68 2.03 18.92
CA ASN A 188 -7.64 3.05 18.48
C ASN A 188 -7.05 3.93 17.36
N TRP A 189 -6.24 3.35 16.48
CA TRP A 189 -5.64 4.09 15.37
C TRP A 189 -6.49 4.12 14.12
N LEU A 190 -7.43 3.17 13.98
CA LEU A 190 -8.22 2.96 12.77
C LEU A 190 -9.70 3.20 13.08
N ASP A 191 -10.39 3.94 12.22
CA ASP A 191 -11.85 4.09 12.28
C ASP A 191 -12.52 2.83 11.72
N VAL A 192 -12.56 1.77 12.54
CA VAL A 192 -13.02 0.43 12.16
C VAL A 192 -14.45 0.40 11.61
N GLN A 193 -15.27 1.42 11.86
CA GLN A 193 -16.65 1.50 11.36
C GLN A 193 -16.72 2.01 9.92
N ASN A 194 -15.66 2.66 9.42
CA ASN A 194 -15.60 3.28 8.09
C ASN A 194 -14.50 2.67 7.21
N VAL A 195 -14.12 1.41 7.47
CA VAL A 195 -13.15 0.67 6.65
C VAL A 195 -13.89 0.00 5.50
N GLU A 196 -13.98 0.74 4.40
CA GLU A 196 -14.52 0.27 3.11
C GLU A 196 -13.53 0.60 1.99
N LEU A 197 -13.37 -0.31 1.03
CA LEU A 197 -12.45 -0.12 -0.10
C LEU A 197 -13.02 0.99 -0.99
N ARG A 198 -12.15 1.90 -1.44
CA ARG A 198 -12.54 2.94 -2.40
C ARG A 198 -13.17 2.32 -3.64
N GLU A 199 -14.34 2.81 -4.01
CA GLU A 199 -15.09 2.29 -5.16
C GLU A 199 -14.29 2.32 -6.46
N ASP A 200 -13.44 3.35 -6.64
CA ASP A 200 -12.63 3.48 -7.85
C ASP A 200 -11.53 2.43 -7.95
N LEU A 201 -11.16 1.75 -6.85
CA LEU A 201 -10.10 0.74 -6.79
C LEU A 201 -10.62 -0.70 -6.83
N ILE A 202 -11.91 -0.92 -6.59
CA ILE A 202 -12.51 -2.27 -6.60
C ILE A 202 -12.31 -2.92 -7.97
N GLY A 203 -11.80 -4.16 -7.97
CA GLY A 203 -11.55 -4.94 -9.18
C GLY A 203 -10.33 -4.47 -9.99
N ARG A 204 -9.51 -3.55 -9.47
CA ARG A 204 -8.26 -3.18 -10.14
C ARG A 204 -7.15 -4.19 -9.86
N GLU A 205 -6.47 -4.62 -10.92
CA GLU A 205 -5.24 -5.40 -10.81
C GLU A 205 -4.07 -4.46 -10.46
N VAL A 206 -3.36 -4.77 -9.37
CA VAL A 206 -2.28 -3.95 -8.84
C VAL A 206 -1.04 -4.77 -8.52
N ASP A 207 0.14 -4.18 -8.74
CA ASP A 207 1.42 -4.66 -8.21
C ASP A 207 1.68 -4.00 -6.86
N VAL A 208 2.04 -4.81 -5.85
CA VAL A 208 2.25 -4.34 -4.48
C VAL A 208 3.61 -4.79 -3.97
N PHE A 209 4.40 -3.84 -3.47
CA PHE A 209 5.67 -4.12 -2.80
C PHE A 209 5.91 -3.14 -1.65
N LYS A 210 6.89 -3.43 -0.80
CA LYS A 210 7.32 -2.55 0.30
C LYS A 210 8.73 -2.04 0.03
N VAL A 211 8.94 -0.74 0.14
CA VAL A 211 10.27 -0.13 0.14
C VAL A 211 10.75 0.14 1.57
N VAL A 212 12.04 -0.01 1.82
CA VAL A 212 12.67 0.32 3.10
C VAL A 212 13.12 1.78 3.08
N LYS A 213 12.57 2.59 3.98
CA LYS A 213 12.87 4.02 4.11
C LYS A 213 13.64 4.30 5.39
N GLN A 214 14.47 5.34 5.36
CA GLN A 214 15.18 5.83 6.54
C GLN A 214 14.28 6.81 7.28
N GLY A 215 14.07 6.60 8.57
CA GLY A 215 13.47 7.60 9.45
C GLY A 215 14.49 8.10 10.48
N ASP A 216 14.15 9.17 11.20
CA ASP A 216 15.02 9.86 12.16
C ASP A 216 15.69 8.96 13.20
N LYS A 217 15.03 7.86 13.57
CA LYS A 217 15.51 6.92 14.60
C LYS A 217 15.62 5.49 14.11
N HIS A 218 14.77 5.09 13.16
CA HIS A 218 14.66 3.72 12.69
C HIS A 218 14.26 3.69 11.23
N LYS A 219 14.65 2.62 10.52
CA LYS A 219 14.09 2.31 9.21
C LYS A 219 12.63 1.91 9.35
N PHE A 220 11.82 2.24 8.35
CA PHE A 220 10.42 1.83 8.28
C PHE A 220 10.10 1.30 6.88
N HIS A 221 8.99 0.58 6.75
CA HIS A 221 8.53 0.04 5.48
C HIS A 221 7.33 0.86 4.99
N SER A 222 7.35 1.20 3.71
CA SER A 222 6.28 1.93 3.05
C SER A 222 5.80 1.12 1.84
N PRO A 223 4.49 0.88 1.72
CA PRO A 223 3.92 0.12 0.63
C PRO A 223 3.87 1.02 -0.61
N VAL A 224 4.07 0.40 -1.76
CA VAL A 224 3.86 0.97 -3.09
C VAL A 224 2.85 0.06 -3.78
N VAL A 225 1.80 0.67 -4.32
CA VAL A 225 0.74 -0.02 -5.06
C VAL A 225 0.68 0.62 -6.44
N ILE A 226 0.90 -0.16 -7.49
CA ILE A 226 0.91 0.31 -8.88
C ILE A 226 -0.27 -0.31 -9.60
N ASP A 227 -1.11 0.50 -10.22
CA ASP A 227 -2.18 0.04 -11.09
C ASP A 227 -1.55 -0.56 -12.36
N VAL A 228 -1.75 -1.86 -12.59
CA VAL A 228 -1.10 -2.61 -13.68
C VAL A 228 -1.50 -2.08 -15.05
N LYS A 229 -2.73 -1.57 -15.18
CA LYS A 229 -3.26 -1.08 -16.45
C LYS A 229 -2.67 0.27 -16.83
N THR A 230 -2.50 1.17 -15.85
CA THR A 230 -2.04 2.54 -16.10
C THR A 230 -0.54 2.71 -15.87
N GLY A 231 0.10 1.82 -15.11
CA GLY A 231 1.46 1.96 -14.62
C GLY A 231 1.63 3.08 -13.58
N LYS A 232 0.54 3.75 -13.17
CA LYS A 232 0.57 4.82 -12.18
C LYS A 232 0.45 4.24 -10.78
N GLN A 233 1.13 4.88 -9.82
CA GLN A 233 0.99 4.53 -8.41
C GLN A 233 -0.41 4.94 -7.91
N VAL A 234 -1.04 4.09 -7.11
CA VAL A 234 -2.26 4.43 -6.39
C VAL A 234 -1.92 5.43 -5.28
N MET A 235 -2.64 6.54 -5.27
CA MET A 235 -2.44 7.65 -4.35
C MET A 235 -3.43 7.59 -3.19
N ILE A 236 -3.12 8.28 -2.09
CA ILE A 236 -4.02 8.42 -0.94
C ILE A 236 -5.28 9.17 -1.38
N GLY A 237 -6.45 8.57 -1.15
CA GLY A 237 -7.72 9.25 -1.36
C GLY A 237 -7.91 10.33 -0.30
N ASN A 238 -8.54 11.44 -0.66
CA ASN A 238 -8.96 12.43 0.32
C ASN A 238 -10.39 12.11 0.75
N GLY A 239 -10.60 11.96 2.07
CA GLY A 239 -11.91 11.73 2.66
C GLY A 239 -12.85 12.89 2.33
N GLY A 240 -13.85 12.62 1.50
CA GLY A 240 -14.81 13.63 1.10
C GLY A 240 -15.82 13.01 0.15
N GLY A 241 -16.89 12.44 0.71
CA GLY A 241 -17.99 11.88 -0.08
C GLY A 241 -18.57 12.92 -1.03
N SER A 242 -18.22 12.81 -2.30
CA SER A 242 -19.02 13.34 -3.40
C SER A 242 -19.51 12.14 -4.19
N SER A 243 -20.71 11.69 -3.84
CA SER A 243 -21.56 10.99 -4.77
C SER A 243 -21.75 11.88 -6.00
N SER A 244 -20.91 11.69 -7.03
CA SER A 244 -21.12 12.25 -8.36
C SER A 244 -22.22 11.45 -9.07
N ALA A 245 -23.45 11.59 -8.55
CA ALA A 245 -24.65 11.24 -9.28
C ALA A 245 -24.88 12.30 -10.36
N ALA A 246 -24.68 11.88 -11.61
CA ALA A 246 -24.98 12.65 -12.80
C ALA A 246 -26.46 13.10 -12.85
N GLU A 247 -26.63 14.37 -13.22
CA GLU A 247 -27.71 14.99 -13.99
C GLU A 247 -29.18 14.61 -13.71
N GLY A 248 -29.93 15.61 -13.23
CA GLY A 248 -31.27 15.90 -13.77
C GLY A 248 -32.38 16.15 -12.75
N GLY A 249 -32.80 17.41 -12.60
CA GLY A 249 -34.12 17.71 -12.03
C GLY A 249 -34.24 19.02 -11.28
N GLN A 250 -34.56 20.09 -12.00
CA GLN A 250 -35.05 21.35 -11.43
C GLN A 250 -36.33 21.14 -10.60
N GLN A 251 -36.44 21.76 -9.41
CA GLN A 251 -37.51 22.71 -9.08
C GLN A 251 -37.42 23.32 -7.66
N SER A 252 -37.26 24.65 -7.66
CA SER A 252 -37.87 25.68 -6.80
C SER A 252 -38.12 25.47 -5.29
N ALA A 253 -37.35 26.25 -4.51
CA ALA A 253 -37.79 27.30 -3.57
C ALA A 253 -38.79 26.98 -2.44
N SER A 254 -38.36 27.23 -1.20
CA SER A 254 -39.09 28.08 -0.24
C SER A 254 -38.21 28.53 0.95
N ARG A 255 -38.49 29.77 1.40
CA ARG A 255 -37.80 30.61 2.39
C ARG A 255 -37.96 30.16 3.86
N SER A 256 -36.95 30.53 4.66
CA SER A 256 -36.87 30.87 6.11
C SER A 256 -38.16 31.39 6.79
N PRO A 257 -38.31 31.45 8.15
CA PRO A 257 -37.25 31.85 9.12
C PRO A 257 -37.26 31.24 10.56
N ALA A 258 -36.18 31.54 11.29
CA ALA A 258 -36.03 31.43 12.75
C ALA A 258 -36.93 32.43 13.53
N PRO A 259 -37.04 32.33 14.88
CA PRO A 259 -36.18 33.18 15.72
C PRO A 259 -35.78 32.63 17.12
N GLU A 260 -34.66 33.20 17.65
CA GLU A 260 -34.37 33.67 19.03
C GLU A 260 -34.50 32.69 20.24
N GLU A 261 -33.69 32.69 21.33
CA GLU A 261 -32.76 33.66 21.93
C GLU A 261 -31.87 32.98 23.01
N SER A 262 -30.71 33.58 23.26
CA SER A 262 -29.59 33.43 24.24
C SER A 262 -29.96 33.23 25.75
N PRO A 263 -29.03 33.15 26.77
CA PRO A 263 -27.60 33.55 26.76
C PRO A 263 -26.54 32.77 27.63
N ALA A 264 -25.28 32.99 27.22
CA ALA A 264 -24.07 33.34 27.99
C ALA A 264 -23.54 32.49 29.17
N SER A 265 -22.26 32.10 29.05
CA SER A 265 -21.26 32.37 30.09
C SER A 265 -19.88 32.54 29.46
N ALA A 266 -19.21 33.61 29.88
CA ALA A 266 -17.93 34.11 29.40
C ALA A 266 -16.90 34.06 30.51
N THR A 267 -15.64 33.76 30.16
CA THR A 267 -14.43 34.31 30.80
C THR A 267 -13.20 34.02 29.92
N PRO A 268 -12.08 34.77 30.04
CA PRO A 268 -11.46 35.48 28.92
C PRO A 268 -9.96 35.13 28.72
N GLU A 269 -9.32 35.91 27.84
CA GLU A 269 -7.86 36.14 27.68
C GLU A 269 -7.17 35.39 26.54
N SER A 270 -6.88 36.11 25.45
CA SER A 270 -5.52 36.62 25.18
C SER A 270 -5.47 37.20 23.76
N ASP A 271 -5.54 38.52 23.69
CA ASP A 271 -5.20 39.32 22.52
C ASP A 271 -3.70 39.17 22.21
N THR A 272 -3.33 38.72 21.02
CA THR A 272 -1.98 38.94 20.47
C THR A 272 -2.06 39.11 18.96
N SER A 273 -2.22 40.38 18.56
CA SER A 273 -1.58 41.07 17.42
C SER A 273 -1.02 40.22 16.26
N GLY A 274 -1.47 40.58 15.06
CA GLY A 274 -1.12 39.96 13.79
C GLY A 274 0.35 40.01 13.37
N ALA A 275 0.70 38.98 12.61
CA ALA A 275 1.60 38.96 11.47
C ALA A 275 1.00 37.93 10.48
N PRO A 276 1.01 38.15 9.14
CA PRO A 276 0.68 37.06 8.22
C PRO A 276 1.88 36.11 8.24
N SER A 277 1.78 34.99 8.96
CA SER A 277 2.60 33.83 8.59
C SER A 277 2.11 33.44 7.19
N SER A 278 3.01 33.48 6.21
CA SER A 278 2.83 32.77 4.94
C SER A 278 2.89 31.27 5.25
N GLU A 279 1.88 30.78 5.97
CA GLU A 279 1.69 29.36 6.22
C GLU A 279 1.40 28.72 4.88
N ILE A 280 2.32 27.87 4.45
CA ILE A 280 2.10 26.98 3.31
C ILE A 280 0.76 26.28 3.57
N PRO A 281 -0.22 26.36 2.64
CA PRO A 281 -1.49 25.68 2.79
C PRO A 281 -1.28 24.21 3.13
N GLU A 282 -2.05 23.68 4.08
CA GLU A 282 -1.93 22.29 4.53
C GLU A 282 -1.91 21.27 3.37
N PRO A 283 -2.71 21.39 2.29
CA PRO A 283 -2.63 20.49 1.14
C PRO A 283 -1.27 20.53 0.42
N VAL A 284 -0.61 21.69 0.38
CA VAL A 284 0.73 21.85 -0.21
C VAL A 284 1.79 21.28 0.74
N SER A 285 1.66 21.51 2.04
CA SER A 285 2.53 20.91 3.05
C SER A 285 2.46 19.38 3.02
N ASP A 286 1.26 18.83 2.84
CA ASP A 286 1.04 17.40 2.75
C ASP A 286 1.56 16.81 1.45
N PHE A 287 1.51 17.56 0.34
CA PHE A 287 2.17 17.17 -0.90
C PHE A 287 3.70 17.14 -0.73
N VAL A 288 4.26 18.12 -0.01
CA VAL A 288 5.70 18.15 0.32
C VAL A 288 6.08 16.99 1.23
N GLU A 289 5.30 16.73 2.28
CA GLU A 289 5.49 15.58 3.17
C GLU A 289 5.32 14.28 2.40
N PHE A 290 4.34 14.17 1.51
CA PHE A 290 4.18 13.04 0.59
C PHE A 290 5.43 12.88 -0.28
N CYS A 291 5.88 13.89 -1.02
CA CYS A 291 7.04 13.70 -1.90
C CYS A 291 8.31 13.35 -1.13
N ARG A 292 8.52 13.92 0.06
CA ARG A 292 9.61 13.56 0.98
C ARG A 292 9.46 12.14 1.49
N ASP A 293 8.29 11.77 1.97
CA ASP A 293 7.97 10.44 2.46
C ASP A 293 8.17 9.41 1.35
N PHE A 294 7.85 9.74 0.10
CA PHE A 294 7.99 8.88 -1.06
C PHE A 294 9.36 8.95 -1.74
N GLY A 295 10.28 9.79 -1.25
CA GLY A 295 11.65 9.90 -1.75
C GLY A 295 11.71 10.40 -3.20
N LEU A 296 10.67 11.12 -3.63
CA LEU A 296 10.64 11.78 -4.92
C LEU A 296 11.70 12.87 -4.88
N THR A 297 12.79 12.64 -5.61
CA THR A 297 13.94 13.54 -5.71
C THR A 297 14.13 14.04 -7.13
N ASP A 298 13.43 13.44 -8.09
CA ASP A 298 13.40 13.91 -9.47
C ASP A 298 12.40 15.06 -9.59
N GLU A 299 12.90 16.24 -9.92
CA GLU A 299 12.12 17.46 -10.05
C GLU A 299 11.04 17.35 -11.13
N SER A 300 11.28 16.62 -12.22
CA SER A 300 10.28 16.46 -13.28
C SER A 300 9.11 15.60 -12.79
N GLN A 301 9.40 14.53 -12.06
CA GLN A 301 8.40 13.67 -11.43
C GLN A 301 7.61 14.38 -10.32
N ILE A 302 8.28 15.22 -9.52
CA ILE A 302 7.60 16.04 -8.51
C ILE A 302 6.64 17.02 -9.17
N LEU A 303 7.07 17.72 -10.23
CA LEU A 303 6.23 18.69 -10.94
C LEU A 303 5.08 18.02 -11.70
N GLU A 304 5.31 16.86 -12.31
CA GLU A 304 4.26 16.07 -12.93
C GLU A 304 3.20 15.67 -11.91
N ASN A 305 3.62 15.10 -10.77
CA ASN A 305 2.70 14.74 -9.68
C ASN A 305 1.99 15.95 -9.08
N LEU A 306 2.67 17.09 -8.94
CA LEU A 306 2.10 18.32 -8.41
C LEU A 306 0.99 18.85 -9.32
N ASN A 307 1.23 18.87 -10.63
CA ASN A 307 0.25 19.32 -11.61
C ASN A 307 -0.90 18.32 -11.78
N ASP A 308 -0.60 17.01 -11.86
CA ASP A 308 -1.62 15.96 -11.91
C ASP A 308 -2.55 16.05 -10.69
N MET A 309 -1.99 16.29 -9.50
CA MET A 309 -2.77 16.46 -8.28
C MET A 309 -3.54 17.78 -8.24
N ALA A 310 -2.94 18.89 -8.71
CA ALA A 310 -3.60 20.19 -8.70
C ALA A 310 -4.74 20.28 -9.73
N GLU A 311 -4.63 19.61 -10.88
CA GLU A 311 -5.64 19.64 -11.95
C GLU A 311 -6.80 18.66 -11.72
N GLU A 312 -6.67 17.73 -10.78
CA GLU A 312 -7.72 16.78 -10.43
C GLU A 312 -8.84 17.48 -9.64
N ALA A 313 -10.04 17.53 -10.23
CA ALA A 313 -11.17 18.34 -9.74
C ALA A 313 -11.64 18.01 -8.31
N ASP A 314 -11.28 16.84 -7.79
CA ASP A 314 -11.62 16.36 -6.45
C ASP A 314 -10.41 16.34 -5.49
N ASN A 315 -9.28 16.96 -5.87
CA ASN A 315 -8.10 17.07 -5.02
C ASN A 315 -8.16 18.33 -4.13
N SER A 316 -7.64 18.21 -2.91
CA SER A 316 -7.53 19.33 -1.97
C SER A 316 -6.38 20.28 -2.34
N LEU A 317 -5.39 19.77 -3.09
CA LEU A 317 -4.39 20.60 -3.74
C LEU A 317 -5.04 21.22 -4.99
N THR A 318 -5.04 22.55 -5.08
CA THR A 318 -5.59 23.26 -6.25
C THR A 318 -4.49 24.03 -6.98
N PRO A 319 -4.67 24.37 -8.27
CA PRO A 319 -3.67 25.12 -9.02
C PRO A 319 -3.44 26.50 -8.40
N GLU A 320 -4.49 27.10 -7.84
CA GLU A 320 -4.44 28.40 -7.15
C GLU A 320 -3.53 28.34 -5.90
N MET A 321 -3.59 27.24 -5.12
CA MET A 321 -2.70 27.03 -3.97
C MET A 321 -1.26 26.79 -4.38
N VAL A 322 -1.03 26.08 -5.50
CA VAL A 322 0.31 25.85 -6.05
C VAL A 322 0.91 27.16 -6.58
N GLU A 323 0.11 27.99 -7.24
CA GLU A 323 0.51 29.33 -7.70
C GLU A 323 0.80 30.28 -6.52
N GLU A 324 0.00 30.21 -5.44
CA GLU A 324 0.17 31.05 -4.25
C GLU A 324 1.48 30.77 -3.50
N VAL A 325 1.88 29.50 -3.39
CA VAL A 325 3.14 29.10 -2.75
C VAL A 325 4.34 29.20 -3.71
N GLY A 326 4.12 28.89 -4.98
CA GLY A 326 5.14 28.80 -6.02
C GLY A 326 5.73 27.39 -6.16
N THR A 327 5.74 26.87 -7.39
CA THR A 327 6.29 25.54 -7.73
C THR A 327 7.72 25.36 -7.25
N ASP A 328 8.57 26.37 -7.43
CA ASP A 328 9.98 26.32 -7.05
C ASP A 328 10.17 26.17 -5.54
N ALA A 329 9.32 26.84 -4.73
CA ALA A 329 9.36 26.74 -3.27
C ALA A 329 8.89 25.36 -2.79
N ILE A 330 7.90 24.77 -3.47
CA ILE A 330 7.40 23.42 -3.18
C ILE A 330 8.48 22.38 -3.50
N VAL A 331 9.10 22.46 -4.68
CA VAL A 331 10.19 21.56 -5.08
C VAL A 331 11.39 21.72 -4.14
N GLU A 332 11.80 22.96 -3.83
CA GLU A 332 12.89 23.22 -2.89
C GLU A 332 12.57 22.65 -1.50
N ALA A 333 11.32 22.77 -1.04
CA ALA A 333 10.86 22.18 0.20
C ALA A 333 10.85 20.64 0.16
N ILE A 334 10.89 19.98 -0.99
CA ILE A 334 10.93 18.51 -1.09
C ILE A 334 12.37 18.00 -1.14
N VAL A 335 13.23 18.68 -1.89
CA VAL A 335 14.60 18.23 -2.19
C VAL A 335 15.60 18.59 -1.09
N ASN A 336 15.30 19.59 -0.24
CA ASN A 336 16.07 19.95 0.96
C ASN A 336 15.60 19.21 2.22
#